data_AF-A0A7S2PPL3-F1
#
_entry.id   AF-A0A7S2PPL3-F1
#
_cell.length_a   1.000
_cell.length_b   1.000
_cell.length_c   1.000
_cell.angle_alpha   90.00
_cell.angle_beta   90.00
_cell.angle_gamma   90.00
#
_symmetry.space_group_name_H-M   'P 1'
#
loop_
_entity.id
_entity.type
_entity.pdbx_description
1 polymer ?
#
loop_
_entity_poly.entity_id
_entity_poly.type
_entity_poly.pdbx_seq_one_letter_code
_entity_poly.pdbx_strand_id
1 'polypeptide(L)'
;MSRACLAVPPTEPLACAELLQVARAFVQLGMQGDAAARSFLFMRFQLAADAMGARDLAEAGQLMASAKVYSPDLSQAIELLLAGNPWAFDTQDLLKLLVHFDTWRLGPVQRKAFQTLGQRLSDVTEMLSPAEAMRAVGVFAKVGSVHEVLLQHMHVRLLIDRCFTELSPEGIAQLAISMVQTQHFHTGLLREIAVHVGEDHRLALEWSAEHLHGVLRSFGLAPVRLPVPIINLLGCRYNTLLASGDGSTAMRGFF
;
A
#
# COMPACT_ATOMS: atom_id res chain seq x y z
N MET A 1 -0.41 23.46 -24.11
CA MET A 1 -0.88 23.48 -22.71
C MET A 1 -1.29 24.90 -22.37
N SER A 2 -2.56 25.15 -22.09
CA SER A 2 -3.09 26.52 -21.96
C SER A 2 -2.56 27.18 -20.69
N ARG A 3 -1.83 28.29 -20.87
CA ARG A 3 -1.42 29.23 -19.80
C ARG A 3 -2.58 29.74 -18.93
N ALA A 4 -3.83 29.47 -19.32
CA ALA A 4 -5.05 29.89 -18.63
C ALA A 4 -5.20 29.33 -17.21
N CYS A 5 -4.89 28.05 -16.96
CA CYS A 5 -5.15 27.45 -15.63
C CYS A 5 -4.20 27.95 -14.52
N LEU A 6 -3.02 28.45 -14.89
CA LEU A 6 -2.06 29.06 -13.95
C LEU A 6 -2.31 30.56 -13.74
N ALA A 7 -3.17 31.17 -14.57
CA ALA A 7 -3.54 32.59 -14.47
C ALA A 7 -4.81 32.82 -13.63
N VAL A 8 -5.54 31.76 -13.27
CA VAL A 8 -6.70 31.82 -12.37
C VAL A 8 -6.19 32.17 -10.96
N PRO A 9 -6.74 33.22 -10.31
CA PRO A 9 -6.40 33.57 -8.94
C PRO A 9 -6.50 32.35 -8.01
N PRO A 10 -5.58 32.16 -7.04
CA PRO A 10 -5.59 31.00 -6.14
C PRO A 10 -6.89 30.85 -5.33
N THR A 11 -7.75 31.86 -5.34
CA THR A 11 -9.03 31.95 -4.63
C THR A 11 -10.25 31.57 -5.47
N GLU A 12 -10.16 31.51 -6.80
CA GLU A 12 -11.30 31.14 -7.66
C GLU A 12 -11.42 29.62 -7.79
N PRO A 13 -12.59 29.01 -7.53
CA PRO A 13 -12.74 27.56 -7.61
C PRO A 13 -12.56 27.09 -9.06
N LEU A 14 -11.68 26.10 -9.26
CA LEU A 14 -11.58 25.38 -10.52
C LEU A 14 -12.68 24.32 -10.58
N ALA A 15 -13.23 24.07 -11.78
CA ALA A 15 -14.09 22.93 -11.96
C ALA A 15 -13.30 21.64 -11.68
N CYS A 16 -13.96 20.62 -11.13
CA CYS A 16 -13.30 19.35 -10.78
C CYS A 16 -12.53 18.75 -11.97
N ALA A 17 -13.13 18.75 -13.17
CA ALA A 17 -12.50 18.25 -14.39
C ALA A 17 -11.19 19.00 -14.75
N GLU A 18 -11.16 20.32 -14.56
CA GLU A 18 -9.96 21.13 -14.81
C GLU A 18 -8.88 20.84 -13.78
N LEU A 19 -9.25 20.70 -12.51
CA LEU A 19 -8.32 20.36 -11.44
C LEU A 19 -7.69 18.98 -11.67
N LEU A 20 -8.48 17.98 -12.03
CA LEU A 20 -7.97 16.65 -12.38
C LEU A 20 -7.04 16.71 -13.60
N GLN A 21 -7.37 17.52 -14.62
CA GLN A 21 -6.50 17.70 -15.78
C GLN A 21 -5.15 18.34 -15.40
N VAL A 22 -5.16 19.35 -14.53
CA VAL A 22 -3.93 19.98 -14.02
C VAL A 22 -3.10 18.97 -13.22
N ALA A 23 -3.74 18.16 -12.38
CA ALA A 23 -3.05 17.12 -11.60
C ALA A 23 -2.43 16.04 -12.50
N ARG A 24 -3.13 15.59 -13.56
CA ARG A 24 -2.57 14.67 -14.57
C ARG A 24 -1.35 15.29 -15.25
N ALA A 25 -1.45 16.55 -15.70
CA ALA A 25 -0.35 17.26 -16.34
C ALA A 25 0.86 17.39 -15.40
N PHE A 26 0.64 17.72 -14.12
CA PHE A 26 1.69 17.81 -13.12
C PHE A 26 2.47 16.50 -12.96
N VAL A 27 1.76 15.35 -12.88
CA VAL A 27 2.37 14.03 -12.78
C VAL A 27 3.15 13.68 -14.04
N GLN A 28 2.55 13.91 -15.23
CA GLN A 28 3.16 13.60 -16.53
C GLN A 28 4.42 14.42 -16.81
N LEU A 29 4.45 15.68 -16.36
CA LEU A 29 5.61 16.57 -16.54
C LEU A 29 6.71 16.33 -15.49
N GLY A 30 6.54 15.40 -14.55
CA GLY A 30 7.55 15.12 -13.53
C GLY A 30 7.76 16.26 -12.54
N MET A 31 6.71 17.05 -12.27
CA MET A 31 6.82 18.26 -11.44
C MET A 31 6.84 18.00 -9.92
N GLN A 32 7.00 16.75 -9.47
CA GLN A 32 6.94 16.39 -8.04
C GLN A 32 8.00 17.09 -7.17
N GLY A 33 9.09 17.59 -7.77
CA GLY A 33 10.11 18.39 -7.09
C GLY A 33 9.75 19.87 -6.89
N ASP A 34 8.76 20.39 -7.62
CA ASP A 34 8.37 21.80 -7.55
C ASP A 34 7.48 22.06 -6.33
N ALA A 35 7.99 22.79 -5.35
CA ALA A 35 7.26 23.12 -4.13
C ALA A 35 6.06 24.03 -4.38
N ALA A 36 6.15 25.00 -5.30
CA ALA A 36 5.07 25.93 -5.59
C ALA A 36 3.90 25.22 -6.27
N ALA A 37 4.21 24.37 -7.25
CA ALA A 37 3.19 23.61 -7.96
C ALA A 37 2.52 22.52 -7.06
N ARG A 38 3.27 21.90 -6.12
CA ARG A 38 2.67 21.03 -5.09
C ARG A 38 1.74 21.79 -4.15
N SER A 39 2.16 22.95 -3.65
CA SER A 39 1.32 23.79 -2.79
C SER A 39 0.07 24.26 -3.51
N PHE A 40 0.17 24.58 -4.81
CA PHE A 40 -0.98 24.90 -5.65
C PHE A 40 -1.96 23.71 -5.70
N LEU A 41 -1.51 22.51 -6.05
CA LEU A 41 -2.37 21.33 -6.10
C LEU A 41 -3.02 21.03 -4.75
N PHE A 42 -2.24 21.08 -3.67
CA PHE A 42 -2.73 20.87 -2.31
C PHE A 42 -3.91 21.80 -1.99
N MET A 43 -3.74 23.12 -2.15
CA MET A 43 -4.79 24.09 -1.85
C MET A 43 -6.03 23.89 -2.71
N ARG A 44 -5.86 23.54 -3.99
CA ARG A 44 -6.99 23.35 -4.91
C ARG A 44 -7.81 22.10 -4.57
N PHE A 45 -7.16 20.98 -4.25
CA PHE A 45 -7.87 19.77 -3.85
C PHE A 45 -8.54 19.90 -2.49
N GLN A 46 -7.93 20.65 -1.56
CA GLN A 46 -8.54 20.97 -0.28
C GLN A 46 -9.88 21.71 -0.44
N LEU A 47 -9.98 22.68 -1.36
CA LEU A 47 -11.23 23.42 -1.59
C LEU A 47 -12.28 22.63 -2.38
N ALA A 48 -11.85 21.66 -3.18
CA ALA A 48 -12.73 20.96 -4.11
C ALA A 48 -13.25 19.61 -3.58
N ALA A 49 -12.59 19.01 -2.58
CA ALA A 49 -12.85 17.63 -2.13
C ALA A 49 -14.33 17.34 -1.84
N ASP A 50 -15.02 18.23 -1.12
CA ASP A 50 -16.42 18.04 -0.73
C ASP A 50 -17.41 18.08 -1.92
N ALA A 51 -17.00 18.67 -3.04
CA ALA A 51 -17.82 18.78 -4.25
C ALA A 51 -17.55 17.65 -5.26
N MET A 52 -16.57 16.78 -5.00
CA MET A 52 -16.19 15.71 -5.92
C MET A 52 -17.11 14.48 -5.79
N GLY A 53 -17.49 13.91 -6.92
CA GLY A 53 -18.14 12.60 -6.97
C GLY A 53 -17.15 11.46 -6.68
N ALA A 54 -17.68 10.24 -6.49
CA ALA A 54 -16.86 9.06 -6.16
C ALA A 54 -15.71 8.82 -7.14
N ARG A 55 -16.01 8.81 -8.44
CA ARG A 55 -15.01 8.61 -9.50
C ARG A 55 -13.91 9.67 -9.48
N ASP A 56 -14.31 10.92 -9.27
CA ASP A 56 -13.39 12.06 -9.22
C ASP A 56 -12.51 12.02 -7.98
N LEU A 57 -13.07 11.64 -6.82
CA LEU A 57 -12.33 11.41 -5.58
C LEU A 57 -11.29 10.30 -5.74
N ALA A 58 -11.67 9.18 -6.37
CA ALA A 58 -10.75 8.07 -6.61
C ALA A 58 -9.60 8.46 -7.52
N GLU A 59 -9.90 9.18 -8.61
CA GLU A 59 -8.87 9.69 -9.50
C GLU A 59 -7.98 10.75 -8.84
N ALA A 60 -8.57 11.69 -8.11
CA ALA A 60 -7.85 12.68 -7.31
C ALA A 60 -6.88 12.00 -6.34
N GLY A 61 -7.34 10.98 -5.62
CA GLY A 61 -6.54 10.24 -4.65
C GLY A 61 -5.29 9.62 -5.29
N GLN A 62 -5.45 8.97 -6.45
CA GLN A 62 -4.34 8.37 -7.20
C GLN A 62 -3.37 9.43 -7.73
N LEU A 63 -3.88 10.53 -8.30
CA LEU A 63 -3.04 11.59 -8.86
C LEU A 63 -2.24 12.30 -7.76
N MET A 64 -2.85 12.54 -6.61
CA MET A 64 -2.20 13.16 -5.45
C MET A 64 -1.12 12.27 -4.85
N ALA A 65 -1.39 10.96 -4.74
CA ALA A 65 -0.37 9.97 -4.39
C ALA A 65 0.82 10.00 -5.38
N SER A 66 0.53 9.97 -6.68
CA SER A 66 1.54 10.02 -7.75
C SER A 66 2.32 11.34 -7.78
N ALA A 67 1.67 12.43 -7.38
CA ALA A 67 2.26 13.76 -7.24
C ALA A 67 3.08 13.92 -5.95
N LYS A 68 3.04 12.94 -5.03
CA LYS A 68 3.59 13.02 -3.67
C LYS A 68 3.04 14.22 -2.89
N VAL A 69 1.74 14.49 -3.03
CA VAL A 69 1.02 15.54 -2.32
C VAL A 69 -0.06 14.91 -1.46
N TYR A 70 0.03 15.09 -0.13
CA TYR A 70 -0.98 14.61 0.80
C TYR A 70 -2.07 15.67 0.99
N SER A 71 -3.34 15.27 0.88
CA SER A 71 -4.49 16.11 1.23
C SER A 71 -5.34 15.36 2.27
N PRO A 72 -5.35 15.82 3.55
CA PRO A 72 -6.18 15.25 4.60
C PRO A 72 -7.68 15.33 4.25
N ASP A 73 -8.12 16.46 3.71
CA ASP A 73 -9.54 16.70 3.39
C ASP A 73 -10.02 15.76 2.28
N LEU A 74 -9.17 15.50 1.26
CA LEU A 74 -9.46 14.51 0.23
C LEU A 74 -9.57 13.10 0.83
N SER A 75 -8.64 12.74 1.72
CA SER A 75 -8.65 11.44 2.41
C SER A 75 -9.93 11.29 3.24
N GLN A 76 -10.32 12.34 3.95
CA GLN A 76 -11.54 12.37 4.75
C GLN A 76 -12.80 12.27 3.88
N ALA A 77 -12.87 12.97 2.76
CA ALA A 77 -13.99 12.90 1.82
C ALA A 77 -14.16 11.49 1.24
N ILE A 78 -13.05 10.84 0.86
CA ILE A 78 -13.03 9.43 0.42
C ILE A 78 -13.56 8.51 1.54
N GLU A 79 -13.04 8.66 2.75
CA GLU A 79 -13.44 7.83 3.90
C GLU A 79 -14.92 8.00 4.25
N LEU A 80 -15.43 9.25 4.27
CA LEU A 80 -16.84 9.54 4.52
C LEU A 80 -17.74 8.90 3.46
N LEU A 81 -17.34 8.98 2.18
CA LEU A 81 -18.11 8.39 1.10
C LEU A 81 -18.09 6.86 1.15
N LEU A 82 -16.94 6.23 1.43
CA LEU A 82 -16.84 4.79 1.67
C LEU A 82 -17.74 4.36 2.84
N ALA A 83 -17.72 5.10 3.95
CA ALA A 83 -18.51 4.79 5.14
C ALA A 83 -20.02 5.02 4.94
N GLY A 84 -20.40 5.99 4.12
CA GLY A 84 -21.78 6.37 3.85
C GLY A 84 -22.44 5.55 2.75
N ASN A 85 -21.71 5.21 1.68
CA ASN A 85 -22.19 4.45 0.54
C ASN A 85 -21.14 3.46 0.03
N PRO A 86 -21.22 2.18 0.42
CA PRO A 86 -20.32 1.13 -0.06
C PRO A 86 -20.23 1.01 -1.58
N TRP A 87 -21.31 1.35 -2.29
CA TRP A 87 -21.46 1.20 -3.74
C TRP A 87 -21.15 2.46 -4.55
N ALA A 88 -20.60 3.48 -3.91
CA ALA A 88 -20.17 4.69 -4.60
C ALA A 88 -19.02 4.46 -5.59
N PHE A 89 -18.11 3.53 -5.26
CA PHE A 89 -16.91 3.25 -6.05
C PHE A 89 -17.05 1.91 -6.80
N ASP A 90 -16.70 1.91 -8.08
CA ASP A 90 -16.54 0.68 -8.86
C ASP A 90 -15.18 0.02 -8.60
N THR A 91 -14.93 -1.15 -9.19
CA THR A 91 -13.67 -1.89 -9.00
C THR A 91 -12.45 -1.07 -9.40
N GLN A 92 -12.49 -0.34 -10.51
CA GLN A 92 -11.34 0.46 -10.95
C GLN A 92 -11.07 1.60 -9.98
N ASP A 93 -12.12 2.23 -9.47
CA ASP A 93 -11.99 3.29 -8.48
C ASP A 93 -11.42 2.76 -7.17
N LEU A 94 -11.83 1.58 -6.69
CA LEU A 94 -11.24 0.94 -5.50
C LEU A 94 -9.73 0.71 -5.67
N LEU A 95 -9.27 0.32 -6.86
CA LEU A 95 -7.84 0.16 -7.16
C LEU A 95 -7.06 1.48 -7.10
N LYS A 96 -7.67 2.57 -7.57
CA LYS A 96 -7.09 3.92 -7.44
C LYS A 96 -7.01 4.33 -5.97
N LEU A 97 -8.04 4.03 -5.18
CA LEU A 97 -8.04 4.28 -3.74
C LEU A 97 -6.96 3.48 -3.00
N LEU A 98 -6.66 2.25 -3.43
CA LEU A 98 -5.54 1.50 -2.86
C LEU A 98 -4.20 2.21 -3.06
N VAL A 99 -3.97 2.83 -4.22
CA VAL A 99 -2.75 3.64 -4.46
C VAL A 99 -2.70 4.84 -3.51
N HIS A 100 -3.84 5.49 -3.28
CA HIS A 100 -3.96 6.60 -2.36
C HIS A 100 -3.61 6.19 -0.92
N PHE A 101 -4.27 5.15 -0.39
CA PHE A 101 -4.08 4.71 0.99
C PHE A 101 -2.74 4.00 1.23
N ASP A 102 -2.12 3.43 0.19
CA ASP A 102 -0.79 2.84 0.31
C ASP A 102 0.29 3.91 0.50
N THR A 103 0.09 5.10 -0.05
CA THR A 103 1.08 6.18 -0.02
C THR A 103 1.12 6.89 1.33
N TRP A 104 -0.03 7.03 1.99
CA TRP A 104 -0.17 7.93 3.14
C TRP A 104 -0.36 7.18 4.45
N ARG A 105 0.37 7.61 5.48
CA ARG A 105 0.04 7.27 6.86
C ARG A 105 -1.19 8.07 7.26
N LEU A 106 -2.35 7.44 7.17
CA LEU A 106 -3.59 8.03 7.62
C LEU A 106 -3.53 8.18 9.14
N GLY A 107 -4.08 9.29 9.65
CA GLY A 107 -4.22 9.53 11.08
C GLY A 107 -5.30 8.63 11.70
N PRO A 108 -6.16 9.14 12.58
CA PRO A 108 -7.35 8.41 13.02
C PRO A 108 -8.24 8.07 11.82
N VAL A 109 -8.23 6.81 11.41
CA VAL A 109 -9.03 6.33 10.27
C VAL A 109 -10.47 6.04 10.68
N GLN A 110 -11.40 6.28 9.76
CA GLN A 110 -12.77 5.79 9.92
C GLN A 110 -12.81 4.28 9.74
N ARG A 111 -12.92 3.54 10.85
CA ARG A 111 -13.00 2.07 10.85
C ARG A 111 -14.05 1.53 9.88
N LYS A 112 -15.21 2.20 9.79
CA LYS A 112 -16.30 1.83 8.88
C LYS A 112 -15.90 1.95 7.40
N ALA A 113 -15.09 2.94 7.04
CA ALA A 113 -14.59 3.11 5.68
C ALA A 113 -13.70 1.94 5.28
N PHE A 114 -12.75 1.55 6.14
CA PHE A 114 -11.84 0.42 5.89
C PHE A 114 -12.53 -0.94 5.94
N GLN A 115 -13.54 -1.10 6.81
CA GLN A 115 -14.38 -2.29 6.79
C GLN A 115 -15.14 -2.40 5.46
N THR A 116 -15.69 -1.28 4.97
CA THR A 116 -16.41 -1.24 3.70
C THR A 116 -15.50 -1.50 2.51
N LEU A 117 -14.33 -0.84 2.47
CA LEU A 117 -13.29 -1.08 1.48
C LEU A 117 -12.88 -2.55 1.47
N GLY A 118 -12.69 -3.15 2.65
CA GLY A 118 -12.28 -4.55 2.78
C GLY A 118 -13.33 -5.52 2.27
N GLN A 119 -14.61 -5.30 2.59
CA GLN A 119 -15.70 -6.10 2.04
C GLN A 119 -15.71 -6.00 0.50
N ARG A 120 -15.63 -4.78 -0.03
CA ARG A 120 -15.72 -4.55 -1.47
C ARG A 120 -14.55 -5.12 -2.25
N LEU A 121 -13.34 -5.08 -1.69
CA LEU A 121 -12.18 -5.75 -2.26
C LEU A 121 -12.27 -7.28 -2.15
N SER A 122 -12.92 -7.81 -1.11
CA SER A 122 -13.16 -9.25 -0.95
C SER A 122 -14.07 -9.79 -2.05
N ASP A 123 -15.09 -9.02 -2.45
CA ASP A 123 -16.05 -9.38 -3.50
C ASP A 123 -15.41 -9.44 -4.90
N VAL A 124 -14.25 -8.80 -5.09
CA VAL A 124 -13.56 -8.68 -6.39
C VAL A 124 -12.15 -9.26 -6.38
N THR A 125 -11.80 -10.04 -5.35
CA THR A 125 -10.44 -10.53 -5.14
C THR A 125 -9.90 -11.35 -6.33
N GLU A 126 -10.78 -12.08 -7.02
CA GLU A 126 -10.41 -12.89 -8.19
C GLU A 126 -9.97 -12.06 -9.40
N MET A 127 -10.40 -10.79 -9.47
CA MET A 127 -10.06 -9.87 -10.56
C MET A 127 -8.75 -9.11 -10.32
N LEU A 128 -8.14 -9.26 -9.14
CA LEU A 128 -6.91 -8.56 -8.79
C LEU A 128 -5.68 -9.29 -9.32
N SER A 129 -4.74 -8.53 -9.87
CA SER A 129 -3.38 -9.00 -10.09
C SER A 129 -2.67 -9.26 -8.76
N PRO A 130 -1.61 -10.09 -8.72
CA PRO A 130 -0.85 -10.34 -7.49
C PRO A 130 -0.27 -9.07 -6.88
N ALA A 131 0.16 -8.11 -7.71
CA ALA A 131 0.64 -6.81 -7.25
C ALA A 131 -0.47 -5.97 -6.59
N GLU A 132 -1.69 -6.01 -7.11
CA GLU A 132 -2.84 -5.31 -6.51
C GLU A 132 -3.30 -5.97 -5.21
N ALA A 133 -3.30 -7.31 -5.16
CA ALA A 133 -3.57 -8.06 -3.93
C ALA A 133 -2.54 -7.71 -2.85
N MET A 134 -1.26 -7.65 -3.20
CA MET A 134 -0.20 -7.21 -2.28
C MET A 134 -0.37 -5.78 -1.81
N ARG A 135 -0.77 -4.87 -2.71
CA ARG A 135 -1.06 -3.48 -2.32
C ARG A 135 -2.21 -3.42 -1.33
N ALA A 136 -3.29 -4.18 -1.55
CA ALA A 136 -4.40 -4.28 -0.60
C ALA A 136 -3.91 -4.78 0.77
N VAL A 137 -3.13 -5.86 0.82
CA VAL A 137 -2.56 -6.37 2.08
C VAL A 137 -1.69 -5.29 2.77
N GLY A 138 -0.86 -4.59 2.00
CA GLY A 138 -0.01 -3.51 2.50
C GLY A 138 -0.81 -2.33 3.09
N VAL A 139 -1.91 -1.93 2.46
CA VAL A 139 -2.80 -0.87 2.96
C VAL A 139 -3.38 -1.25 4.32
N PHE A 140 -3.96 -2.45 4.45
CA PHE A 140 -4.59 -2.88 5.70
C PHE A 140 -3.56 -3.08 6.81
N ALA A 141 -2.35 -3.54 6.47
CA ALA A 141 -1.24 -3.64 7.40
C ALA A 141 -0.75 -2.27 7.92
N LYS A 142 -0.64 -1.27 7.03
CA LYS A 142 -0.24 0.10 7.39
C LYS A 142 -1.25 0.81 8.29
N VAL A 143 -2.54 0.62 8.01
CA VAL A 143 -3.64 1.24 8.75
C VAL A 143 -3.89 0.55 10.10
N GLY A 144 -3.34 -0.65 10.30
CA GLY A 144 -3.60 -1.45 11.50
C GLY A 144 -5.06 -1.92 11.59
N SER A 145 -5.77 -1.93 10.46
CA SER A 145 -7.14 -2.43 10.36
C SER A 145 -7.10 -3.89 9.92
N VAL A 146 -7.75 -4.75 10.69
CA VAL A 146 -7.85 -6.18 10.36
C VAL A 146 -9.20 -6.42 9.72
N HIS A 147 -9.21 -6.64 8.40
CA HIS A 147 -10.35 -7.21 7.70
C HIS A 147 -10.04 -8.67 7.36
N GLU A 148 -10.31 -9.57 8.31
CA GLU A 148 -9.86 -10.98 8.27
C GLU A 148 -10.26 -11.70 6.98
N VAL A 149 -11.51 -11.48 6.51
CA VAL A 149 -12.01 -12.09 5.27
C VAL A 149 -11.21 -11.64 4.06
N LEU A 150 -10.85 -10.36 4.00
CA LEU A 150 -10.06 -9.81 2.90
C LEU A 150 -8.66 -10.41 2.93
N LEU A 151 -8.00 -10.35 4.08
CA LEU A 151 -6.65 -10.87 4.25
C LEU A 151 -6.60 -12.36 3.92
N GLN A 152 -7.60 -13.13 4.35
CA GLN A 152 -7.71 -14.54 4.02
C GLN A 152 -7.87 -14.77 2.51
N HIS A 153 -8.77 -14.05 1.83
CA HIS A 153 -8.96 -14.16 0.38
C HIS A 153 -7.68 -13.77 -0.38
N MET A 154 -7.01 -12.68 0.03
CA MET A 154 -5.77 -12.23 -0.60
C MET A 154 -4.63 -13.23 -0.41
N HIS A 155 -4.44 -13.75 0.80
CA HIS A 155 -3.41 -14.75 1.07
C HIS A 155 -3.68 -16.06 0.33
N VAL A 156 -4.93 -16.52 0.29
CA VAL A 156 -5.30 -17.71 -0.49
C VAL A 156 -5.06 -17.46 -1.97
N ARG A 157 -5.42 -16.29 -2.51
CA ARG A 157 -5.17 -15.96 -3.92
C ARG A 157 -3.68 -15.93 -4.26
N LEU A 158 -2.85 -15.36 -3.39
CA LEU A 158 -1.40 -15.31 -3.56
C LEU A 158 -0.76 -16.70 -3.45
N LEU A 159 -1.35 -17.60 -2.66
CA LEU A 159 -0.93 -18.99 -2.54
C LEU A 159 -1.34 -19.84 -3.75
N ILE A 160 -2.60 -19.70 -4.20
CA ILE A 160 -3.11 -20.39 -5.37
C ILE A 160 -2.26 -19.97 -6.58
N ASP A 161 -1.83 -20.96 -7.36
CA ASP A 161 -0.92 -20.82 -8.50
C ASP A 161 0.49 -20.28 -8.16
N ARG A 162 0.87 -20.22 -6.87
CA ARG A 162 2.11 -19.59 -6.38
C ARG A 162 2.28 -18.15 -6.90
N CYS A 163 1.19 -17.41 -7.12
CA CYS A 163 1.23 -16.04 -7.65
C CYS A 163 2.14 -15.07 -6.86
N PHE A 164 2.42 -15.35 -5.58
CA PHE A 164 3.41 -14.58 -4.80
C PHE A 164 4.83 -14.61 -5.39
N THR A 165 5.19 -15.60 -6.23
CA THR A 165 6.50 -15.65 -6.90
C THR A 165 6.64 -14.65 -8.04
N GLU A 166 5.54 -14.02 -8.47
CA GLU A 166 5.56 -12.90 -9.43
C GLU A 166 5.99 -11.58 -8.76
N LEU A 167 6.04 -11.54 -7.43
CA LEU A 167 6.48 -10.38 -6.67
C LEU A 167 8.00 -10.25 -6.70
N SER A 168 8.49 -9.02 -6.54
CA SER A 168 9.91 -8.81 -6.27
C SER A 168 10.33 -9.48 -4.95
N PRO A 169 11.63 -9.76 -4.73
CA PRO A 169 12.09 -10.32 -3.46
C PRO A 169 11.64 -9.46 -2.26
N GLU A 170 11.75 -8.14 -2.36
CA GLU A 170 11.22 -7.22 -1.34
C GLU A 170 9.70 -7.38 -1.11
N GLY A 171 8.93 -7.55 -2.18
CA GLY A 171 7.49 -7.82 -2.09
C GLY A 171 7.17 -9.11 -1.32
N ILE A 172 7.95 -10.18 -1.55
CA ILE A 172 7.81 -11.45 -0.82
C ILE A 172 8.13 -11.27 0.67
N ALA A 173 9.18 -10.52 1.01
CA ALA A 173 9.48 -10.20 2.41
C ALA A 173 8.34 -9.38 3.04
N GLN A 174 7.86 -8.35 2.33
CA GLN A 174 6.79 -7.48 2.81
C GLN A 174 5.48 -8.25 3.04
N LEU A 175 5.20 -9.25 2.21
CA LEU A 175 4.05 -10.15 2.37
C LEU A 175 4.14 -10.90 3.71
N ALA A 176 5.28 -11.52 4.02
CA ALA A 176 5.47 -12.19 5.31
C ALA A 176 5.32 -11.20 6.48
N ILE A 177 5.98 -10.04 6.39
CA ILE A 177 5.97 -8.99 7.42
C ILE A 177 4.55 -8.47 7.69
N SER A 178 3.73 -8.32 6.65
CA SER A 178 2.35 -7.85 6.78
C SER A 178 1.50 -8.75 7.69
N MET A 179 1.80 -10.05 7.75
CA MET A 179 1.09 -10.99 8.63
C MET A 179 1.39 -10.73 10.10
N VAL A 180 2.58 -10.22 10.43
CA VAL A 180 2.93 -9.80 11.80
C VAL A 180 2.22 -8.49 12.15
N GLN A 181 2.17 -7.54 11.22
CA GLN A 181 1.53 -6.24 11.42
C GLN A 181 0.01 -6.37 11.60
N THR A 182 -0.62 -7.24 10.83
CA THR A 182 -2.07 -7.52 10.90
C THR A 182 -2.42 -8.58 11.95
N GLN A 183 -1.43 -9.29 12.49
CA GLN A 183 -1.61 -10.48 13.32
C GLN A 183 -2.46 -11.59 12.66
N HIS A 184 -2.54 -11.59 11.31
CA HIS A 184 -3.31 -12.56 10.53
C HIS A 184 -2.36 -13.48 9.74
N PHE A 185 -2.02 -14.63 10.32
CA PHE A 185 -1.02 -15.54 9.76
C PHE A 185 -1.62 -16.60 8.82
N HIS A 186 -1.22 -16.57 7.55
CA HIS A 186 -1.54 -17.63 6.59
C HIS A 186 -0.42 -18.67 6.53
N THR A 187 -0.50 -19.70 7.38
CA THR A 187 0.56 -20.71 7.55
C THR A 187 0.93 -21.45 6.27
N GLY A 188 -0.04 -21.73 5.40
CA GLY A 188 0.22 -22.38 4.10
C GLY A 188 1.05 -21.49 3.17
N LEU A 189 0.81 -20.18 3.19
CA LEU A 189 1.53 -19.22 2.37
C LEU A 189 2.94 -18.98 2.92
N LEU A 190 3.09 -18.90 4.24
CA LEU A 190 4.41 -18.85 4.87
C LEU A 190 5.25 -20.10 4.59
N ARG A 191 4.65 -21.30 4.62
CA ARG A 191 5.35 -22.52 4.22
C ARG A 191 5.82 -22.43 2.77
N GLU A 192 4.97 -21.95 1.88
CA GLU A 192 5.31 -21.83 0.46
C GLU A 192 6.40 -20.78 0.20
N ILE A 193 6.38 -19.65 0.92
CA ILE A 193 7.47 -18.67 0.92
C ILE A 193 8.77 -19.31 1.40
N ALA A 194 8.73 -20.12 2.47
CA ALA A 194 9.92 -20.81 2.97
C ALA A 194 10.47 -21.82 1.95
N VAL A 195 9.60 -22.59 1.30
CA VAL A 195 9.99 -23.50 0.20
C VAL A 195 10.65 -22.72 -0.92
N HIS A 196 10.04 -21.61 -1.35
CA HIS A 196 10.57 -20.78 -2.42
C HIS A 196 11.94 -20.17 -2.07
N VAL A 197 12.15 -19.74 -0.82
CA VAL A 197 13.47 -19.31 -0.31
C VAL A 197 14.51 -20.44 -0.37
N GLY A 198 14.10 -21.68 -0.13
CA GLY A 198 14.98 -22.85 -0.27
C GLY A 198 15.26 -23.24 -1.72
N GLU A 199 14.34 -22.96 -2.64
CA GLU A 199 14.51 -23.19 -4.08
C GLU A 199 15.37 -22.09 -4.73
N ASP A 200 15.17 -20.83 -4.32
CA ASP A 200 15.93 -19.68 -4.78
C ASP A 200 16.57 -18.92 -3.60
N HIS A 201 17.79 -19.33 -3.26
CA HIS A 201 18.57 -18.70 -2.19
C HIS A 201 18.89 -17.21 -2.46
N ARG A 202 18.76 -16.72 -3.71
CA ARG A 202 19.05 -15.31 -4.05
C ARG A 202 18.08 -14.36 -3.37
N LEU A 203 16.84 -14.80 -3.12
CA LEU A 203 15.84 -14.02 -2.39
C LEU A 203 16.36 -13.54 -1.03
N ALA A 204 16.95 -14.45 -0.26
CA ALA A 204 17.51 -14.13 1.05
C ALA A 204 18.74 -13.22 0.96
N LEU A 205 19.47 -13.22 -0.17
CA LEU A 205 20.62 -12.34 -0.38
C LEU A 205 20.20 -10.90 -0.70
N GLU A 206 19.08 -10.72 -1.39
CA GLU A 206 18.54 -9.40 -1.76
C GLU A 206 17.82 -8.70 -0.60
N TRP A 207 17.39 -9.45 0.42
CA TRP A 207 16.74 -8.88 1.59
C TRP A 207 17.70 -8.08 2.48
N SER A 208 17.23 -6.90 2.89
CA SER A 208 17.86 -6.08 3.93
C SER A 208 17.78 -6.76 5.30
N ALA A 209 18.56 -6.25 6.27
CA ALA A 209 18.50 -6.73 7.64
C ALA A 209 17.09 -6.59 8.25
N GLU A 210 16.38 -5.51 7.92
CA GLU A 210 15.00 -5.27 8.36
C GLU A 210 14.04 -6.30 7.74
N HIS A 211 14.15 -6.55 6.43
CA HIS A 211 13.33 -7.56 5.75
C HIS A 211 13.56 -8.95 6.35
N LEU A 212 14.82 -9.36 6.55
CA LEU A 212 15.17 -10.64 7.15
C LEU A 212 14.65 -10.77 8.59
N HIS A 213 14.83 -9.74 9.42
CA HIS A 213 14.29 -9.73 10.77
C HIS A 213 12.77 -9.92 10.78
N GLY A 214 12.07 -9.16 9.92
CA GLY A 214 10.63 -9.23 9.79
C GLY A 214 10.13 -10.59 9.30
N VAL A 215 10.80 -11.18 8.30
CA VAL A 215 10.49 -12.54 7.79
C VAL A 215 10.74 -13.60 8.87
N LEU A 216 11.88 -13.55 9.57
CA LEU A 216 12.20 -14.46 10.67
C LEU A 216 11.17 -14.36 11.80
N ARG A 217 10.76 -13.13 12.15
CA ARG A 217 9.69 -12.89 13.13
C ARG A 217 8.36 -13.49 12.67
N SER A 218 8.04 -13.37 11.39
CA SER A 218 6.82 -13.94 10.80
C SER A 218 6.80 -15.48 10.93
N PHE A 219 7.93 -16.12 10.65
CA PHE A 219 8.06 -17.57 10.85
C PHE A 219 8.07 -17.98 12.32
N GLY A 220 8.67 -17.19 13.20
CA GLY A 220 8.73 -17.48 14.64
C GLY A 220 7.39 -17.33 15.37
N LEU A 221 6.53 -16.41 14.91
CA LEU A 221 5.21 -16.18 15.50
C LEU A 221 4.13 -17.10 14.91
N ALA A 222 4.29 -17.53 13.66
CA ALA A 222 3.36 -18.48 13.04
C ALA A 222 3.70 -19.94 13.44
N PRO A 223 2.71 -20.85 13.50
CA PRO A 223 2.94 -22.27 13.73
C PRO A 223 3.48 -22.98 12.46
N VAL A 224 4.57 -22.47 11.90
CA VAL A 224 5.24 -22.97 10.70
C VAL A 224 6.53 -23.68 11.11
N ARG A 225 6.69 -24.95 10.74
CA ARG A 225 7.94 -25.67 10.92
C ARG A 225 8.84 -25.43 9.70
N LEU A 226 9.97 -24.77 9.93
CA LEU A 226 10.97 -24.57 8.89
C LEU A 226 11.98 -25.72 8.85
N PRO A 227 12.39 -26.18 7.65
CA PRO A 227 13.54 -27.07 7.50
C PRO A 227 14.83 -26.42 8.04
N VAL A 228 15.68 -27.22 8.68
CA VAL A 228 16.98 -26.78 9.23
C VAL A 228 17.85 -26.03 8.19
N PRO A 229 17.94 -26.44 6.92
CA PRO A 229 18.71 -25.70 5.92
C PRO A 229 18.24 -24.26 5.73
N ILE A 230 16.92 -24.02 5.73
CA ILE A 230 16.34 -22.68 5.56
C ILE A 230 16.60 -21.84 6.82
N ILE A 231 16.46 -22.43 8.01
CA ILE A 231 16.79 -21.75 9.28
C ILE A 231 18.26 -21.29 9.26
N ASN A 232 19.17 -22.17 8.89
CA ASN A 232 20.60 -21.87 8.82
C ASN A 232 20.89 -20.79 7.78
N LEU A 233 20.30 -20.88 6.58
CA LEU A 233 20.45 -19.89 5.52
C LEU A 233 20.05 -18.48 5.99
N LEU A 234 18.83 -18.35 6.50
CA LEU A 234 18.27 -17.06 6.93
C LEU A 234 19.00 -16.52 8.16
N GLY A 235 19.30 -17.38 9.13
CA GLY A 235 20.02 -17.00 10.36
C GLY A 235 21.45 -16.54 10.10
N CYS A 236 22.21 -17.28 9.28
CA CYS A 236 23.56 -16.88 8.89
C CYS A 236 23.55 -15.55 8.14
N ARG A 237 22.66 -15.40 7.15
CA ARG A 237 22.56 -14.16 6.38
C ARG A 237 22.23 -12.95 7.25
N TYR A 238 21.27 -13.09 8.16
CA TYR A 238 20.91 -12.03 9.10
C TYR A 238 22.09 -11.62 9.99
N ASN A 239 22.81 -12.59 10.56
CA ASN A 239 23.98 -12.32 11.40
C ASN A 239 25.11 -11.62 10.62
N THR A 240 25.33 -12.01 9.36
CA THR A 240 26.31 -11.33 8.49
C THR A 240 25.96 -9.86 8.27
N LEU A 241 24.69 -9.54 8.02
CA LEU A 241 24.24 -8.16 7.82
C LEU A 241 24.31 -7.31 9.10
N LEU A 242 24.08 -7.91 10.26
CA LEU A 242 24.26 -7.22 11.54
C LEU A 242 25.74 -6.89 11.80
N ALA A 243 26.64 -7.81 11.46
CA ALA A 243 28.08 -7.62 11.65
C ALA A 243 28.69 -6.58 10.69
N SER A 244 28.11 -6.36 9.50
CA SER A 244 28.62 -5.42 8.50
C SER A 244 28.25 -3.96 8.76
N GLY A 245 27.54 -3.63 9.83
CA GLY A 245 27.22 -2.24 10.20
C GLY A 245 26.06 -1.59 9.45
N ASP A 246 25.47 -2.28 8.46
CA ASP A 246 24.20 -1.88 7.82
C ASP A 246 23.00 -1.90 8.79
N GLY A 247 23.16 -2.44 10.00
CA GLY A 247 22.16 -2.45 11.08
C GLY A 247 22.20 -1.25 12.04
N SER A 248 23.14 -0.31 11.91
CA SER A 248 23.39 0.75 12.91
C SER A 248 22.29 1.82 13.00
N THR A 249 21.50 2.03 11.94
CA THR A 249 20.39 3.00 11.93
C THR A 249 19.02 2.39 12.26
N ALA A 250 18.86 1.06 12.27
CA ALA A 250 17.55 0.41 12.40
C ALA A 250 17.08 0.17 13.85
N MET A 251 17.95 0.22 14.86
CA MET A 251 17.59 -0.13 16.25
C MET A 251 17.26 1.06 17.17
N ARG A 252 17.23 2.30 16.68
CA ARG A 252 16.92 3.49 17.53
C ARG A 252 15.47 3.99 17.48
N GLY A 253 14.58 3.33 16.73
CA GLY A 253 13.25 3.91 16.43
C GLY A 253 12.00 3.13 16.90
N PHE A 254 12.11 2.00 17.59
CA PHE A 254 10.95 1.11 17.80
C PHE A 254 10.86 0.44 19.18
N PHE A 255 11.46 1.05 20.21
CA PHE A 255 11.04 0.80 21.60
C PHE A 255 10.04 1.88 22.02
#